data_AF-A0A919DBE0-F1
#
_entry.id   AF-A0A919DBE0-F1
#
_cell.length_a   1.000
_cell.length_b   1.000
_cell.length_c   1.000
_cell.angle_alpha   90.00
_cell.angle_beta   90.00
_cell.angle_gamma   90.00
#
_symmetry.space_group_name_H-M   'P 1'
#
loop_
_entity.id
_entity.type
_entity.pdbx_description
1 polymer ?
#
loop_
_entity_poly.entity_id
_entity_poly.type
_entity_poly.pdbx_seq_one_letter_code
_entity_poly.pdbx_strand_id
1 'polypeptide(L)'
;MHWPKSYCTFCCFPVSMGALPAHLERMRSHPEIAGEVLRLEYTAMSLNPNAKLYGRRTLLEFFDPALPRDRACLEAFERELDMPWALYHVRRLFLLSADGEQRPVMRSTERVDLGSPQQLARRLLSISERHRVEAEHDPVYGRARAWIRPRTQGRPMAEELFATAPARVIDKQDKYFERERDALISGPAAQLPLA
;
A
#
# COMPACT_ATOMS: atom_id res chain seq x y z
N MET A 1 8.48 -3.03 -40.35
CA MET A 1 7.29 -3.18 -39.49
C MET A 1 7.79 -3.62 -38.12
N HIS A 2 7.80 -2.74 -37.12
CA HIS A 2 8.22 -3.07 -35.76
C HIS A 2 6.99 -3.52 -34.98
N TRP A 3 6.91 -4.81 -34.67
CA TRP A 3 5.86 -5.31 -33.78
C TRP A 3 6.32 -5.06 -32.35
N PRO A 4 5.69 -4.14 -31.59
CA PRO A 4 6.07 -3.94 -30.20
C PRO A 4 5.88 -5.24 -29.44
N LYS A 5 6.82 -5.58 -28.55
CA LYS A 5 6.72 -6.77 -27.69
C LYS A 5 5.35 -6.77 -27.01
N SER A 6 4.65 -7.91 -27.07
CA SER A 6 3.36 -8.10 -26.42
C SER A 6 3.49 -7.74 -24.95
N TYR A 7 2.81 -6.69 -24.56
CA TYR A 7 2.74 -6.24 -23.19
C TYR A 7 1.27 -6.38 -22.84
N CYS A 8 1.01 -7.44 -22.11
CA CYS A 8 -0.32 -7.88 -21.73
C CYS A 8 -1.01 -6.75 -20.96
N THR A 9 -2.27 -6.44 -21.27
CA THR A 9 -3.09 -5.52 -20.47
C THR A 9 -3.22 -5.97 -19.02
N PHE A 10 -3.06 -7.28 -18.76
CA PHE A 10 -3.04 -7.85 -17.42
C PHE A 10 -1.73 -7.59 -16.64
N CYS A 11 -0.62 -7.32 -17.32
CA CYS A 11 0.65 -7.00 -16.67
C CYS A 11 0.77 -5.47 -16.56
N CYS A 12 0.19 -4.93 -15.50
CA CYS A 12 0.09 -3.49 -15.26
C CYS A 12 1.43 -2.80 -14.94
N PHE A 13 2.49 -3.55 -14.64
CA PHE A 13 3.81 -3.00 -14.28
C PHE A 13 4.92 -3.64 -15.13
N PRO A 14 5.96 -2.88 -15.53
CA PRO A 14 7.06 -3.40 -16.31
C PRO A 14 7.91 -4.37 -15.48
N VAL A 15 8.32 -5.49 -16.10
CA VAL A 15 9.19 -6.51 -15.47
C VAL A 15 10.58 -5.99 -15.10
N SER A 16 11.02 -4.90 -15.73
CA SER A 16 12.32 -4.28 -15.46
C SER A 16 12.26 -2.76 -15.61
N MET A 17 13.14 -2.07 -14.87
CA MET A 17 13.29 -0.62 -14.96
C MET A 17 13.66 -0.15 -16.38
N GLY A 18 14.37 -0.97 -17.17
CA GLY A 18 14.71 -0.65 -18.55
C GLY A 18 13.50 -0.50 -19.48
N ALA A 19 12.35 -1.07 -19.12
CA ALA A 19 11.10 -0.92 -19.86
C ALA A 19 10.24 0.26 -19.39
N LEU A 20 10.67 1.02 -18.37
CA LEU A 20 9.90 2.12 -17.81
C LEU A 20 9.58 3.23 -18.84
N PRO A 21 10.51 3.72 -19.70
CA PRO A 21 10.16 4.75 -20.67
C PRO A 21 9.05 4.32 -21.63
N ALA A 22 9.10 3.08 -22.13
CA ALA A 22 8.07 2.53 -23.00
C ALA A 22 6.73 2.30 -22.27
N HIS A 23 6.78 1.97 -20.98
CA HIS A 23 5.60 1.85 -20.13
C HIS A 23 4.92 3.21 -19.90
N LEU A 24 5.69 4.26 -19.57
CA LEU A 24 5.16 5.63 -19.42
C LEU A 24 4.54 6.13 -20.72
N GLU A 25 5.21 5.92 -21.86
CA GLU A 25 4.70 6.35 -23.17
C GLU A 25 3.38 5.65 -23.55
N ARG A 26 3.23 4.38 -23.18
CA ARG A 26 1.97 3.67 -23.35
C ARG A 26 0.86 4.24 -22.47
N MET A 27 1.15 4.52 -21.19
CA MET A 27 0.16 5.12 -20.30
C MET A 27 -0.32 6.48 -20.84
N ARG A 28 0.59 7.30 -21.37
CA ARG A 28 0.25 8.55 -22.07
C ARG A 28 -0.57 8.36 -23.34
N SER A 29 -0.52 7.17 -23.94
CA SER A 29 -1.29 6.82 -25.13
C SER A 29 -2.63 6.16 -24.79
N HIS A 30 -2.78 5.68 -23.55
CA HIS A 30 -3.95 4.99 -23.01
C HIS A 30 -4.24 5.47 -21.58
N PRO A 31 -4.69 6.72 -21.38
CA PRO A 31 -4.84 7.30 -20.05
C PRO A 31 -5.81 6.53 -19.14
N GLU A 32 -6.84 5.92 -19.70
CA GLU A 32 -7.79 5.06 -18.98
C GLU A 32 -7.10 3.87 -18.30
N ILE A 33 -6.22 3.18 -19.03
CA ILE A 33 -5.41 2.08 -18.47
C ILE A 33 -4.44 2.64 -17.43
N ALA A 34 -3.85 3.82 -17.69
CA ALA A 34 -2.96 4.47 -16.72
C ALA A 34 -3.67 4.73 -15.38
N GLY A 35 -4.92 5.19 -15.41
CA GLY A 35 -5.74 5.41 -14.21
C GLY A 35 -5.87 4.15 -13.36
N GLU A 36 -6.23 3.01 -13.98
CA GLU A 36 -6.39 1.73 -13.27
C GLU A 36 -5.07 1.27 -12.62
N VAL A 37 -3.96 1.39 -13.35
CA VAL A 37 -2.62 1.02 -12.89
C VAL A 37 -2.19 1.89 -11.72
N LEU A 38 -2.39 3.22 -11.83
CA LEU A 38 -2.10 4.18 -10.77
C LEU A 38 -2.96 3.92 -9.53
N ARG A 39 -4.25 3.62 -9.68
CA ARG A 39 -5.13 3.23 -8.56
C ARG A 39 -4.65 1.96 -7.88
N LEU A 40 -4.21 0.96 -8.64
CA LEU A 40 -3.69 -0.28 -8.09
C LEU A 40 -2.44 -0.03 -7.23
N GLU A 41 -1.45 0.71 -7.74
CA GLU A 41 -0.25 1.06 -6.97
C GLU A 41 -0.61 1.91 -5.75
N TYR A 42 -1.46 2.93 -5.92
CA TYR A 42 -1.91 3.80 -4.84
C TYR A 42 -2.59 3.01 -3.71
N THR A 43 -3.43 2.04 -4.06
CA THR A 43 -4.09 1.14 -3.10
C THR A 43 -3.05 0.27 -2.37
N ALA A 44 -2.12 -0.34 -3.10
CA ALA A 44 -1.07 -1.18 -2.51
C ALA A 44 -0.15 -0.38 -1.56
N MET A 45 0.24 0.82 -2.00
CA MET A 45 1.01 1.78 -1.22
C MET A 45 0.25 2.25 0.01
N SER A 46 -1.07 2.41 -0.08
CA SER A 46 -1.91 2.78 1.06
C SER A 46 -1.80 1.76 2.19
N LEU A 47 -1.79 0.47 1.86
CA LEU A 47 -1.66 -0.60 2.84
C LEU A 47 -0.20 -0.90 3.25
N ASN A 48 0.78 -0.55 2.42
CA ASN A 48 2.20 -0.79 2.68
C ASN A 48 3.08 0.34 2.12
N PRO A 49 3.57 1.29 2.96
CA PRO A 49 4.48 2.35 2.51
C PRO A 49 5.81 1.85 1.93
N ASN A 50 6.14 0.57 2.16
CA ASN A 50 7.36 -0.06 1.67
C ASN A 50 7.15 -0.84 0.36
N ALA A 51 5.98 -0.75 -0.28
CA ALA A 51 5.65 -1.47 -1.52
C ALA A 51 5.99 -0.70 -2.80
N LYS A 52 6.89 0.29 -2.75
CA LYS A 52 7.27 1.09 -3.92
C LYS A 52 7.90 0.18 -4.98
N LEU A 53 7.33 0.16 -6.18
CA LEU A 53 7.78 -0.70 -7.27
C LEU A 53 9.01 -0.13 -7.99
N TYR A 54 9.17 1.19 -7.99
CA TYR A 54 10.22 1.90 -8.73
C TYR A 54 11.32 2.43 -7.79
N GLY A 55 11.77 1.55 -6.89
CA GLY A 55 12.79 1.87 -5.89
C GLY A 55 12.28 2.88 -4.87
N ARG A 56 12.78 4.12 -4.95
CA ARG A 56 12.37 5.20 -4.03
C ARG A 56 11.13 5.98 -4.50
N ARG A 57 10.72 5.78 -5.75
CA ARG A 57 9.58 6.48 -6.37
C ARG A 57 8.38 5.56 -6.53
N THR A 58 7.20 6.16 -6.54
CA THR A 58 5.95 5.61 -7.02
C THR A 58 5.79 5.89 -8.52
N LEU A 59 4.92 5.17 -9.19
CA LEU A 59 4.55 5.42 -10.58
C LEU A 59 3.94 6.81 -10.77
N LEU A 60 3.13 7.24 -9.80
CA LEU A 60 2.45 8.53 -9.83
C LEU A 60 3.43 9.70 -9.94
N GLU A 61 4.60 9.60 -9.28
CA GLU A 61 5.64 10.63 -9.31
C GLU A 61 6.32 10.78 -10.68
N PHE A 62 6.06 9.91 -11.67
CA PHE A 62 6.60 10.04 -13.03
C PHE A 62 5.74 10.90 -13.97
N PHE A 63 4.57 11.35 -13.53
CA PHE A 63 3.67 12.18 -14.33
C PHE A 63 3.75 13.64 -13.88
N ASP A 64 4.02 14.55 -14.82
CA ASP A 64 4.06 15.98 -14.58
C ASP A 64 2.69 16.62 -14.92
N PRO A 65 1.95 17.19 -13.94
CA PRO A 65 0.65 17.81 -14.20
C PRO A 65 0.70 19.02 -15.15
N ALA A 66 1.88 19.61 -15.40
CA ALA A 66 2.05 20.68 -16.38
C ALA A 66 2.03 20.17 -17.83
N LEU A 67 2.30 18.88 -18.06
CA LEU A 67 2.31 18.29 -19.40
C LEU A 67 0.93 17.73 -19.78
N PRO A 68 0.34 18.09 -20.94
CA PRO A 68 -1.03 17.70 -21.29
C PRO A 68 -1.28 16.18 -21.29
N ARG A 69 -0.32 15.39 -21.78
CA ARG A 69 -0.45 13.92 -21.84
C ARG A 69 -0.34 13.27 -20.46
N ASP A 70 0.45 13.85 -19.57
CA ASP A 70 0.59 13.35 -18.19
C ASP A 70 -0.63 13.72 -17.36
N ARG A 71 -1.12 14.96 -17.53
CA ARG A 71 -2.37 15.41 -16.95
C ARG A 71 -3.55 14.49 -17.29
N ALA A 72 -3.67 14.05 -18.54
CA ALA A 72 -4.72 13.11 -18.94
C ALA A 72 -4.67 11.79 -18.14
N CYS A 73 -3.47 11.28 -17.84
CA CYS A 73 -3.30 10.09 -16.99
C CYS A 73 -3.68 10.38 -15.53
N LEU A 74 -3.32 11.55 -14.99
CA LEU A 74 -3.68 11.96 -13.63
C LEU A 74 -5.19 12.16 -13.48
N GLU A 75 -5.85 12.78 -14.44
CA GLU A 75 -7.32 12.92 -14.47
C GLU A 75 -8.02 11.56 -14.57
N ALA A 76 -7.46 10.60 -15.32
CA ALA A 76 -7.97 9.24 -15.35
C ALA A 76 -7.81 8.52 -14.01
N PHE A 77 -6.67 8.73 -13.33
CA PHE A 77 -6.45 8.24 -11.98
C PHE A 77 -7.44 8.85 -10.97
N GLU A 78 -7.69 10.15 -11.02
CA GLU A 78 -8.68 10.81 -10.16
C GLU A 78 -10.08 10.24 -10.36
N ARG A 79 -10.49 9.97 -11.60
CA ARG A 79 -11.76 9.29 -11.91
C ARG A 79 -11.82 7.88 -11.32
N GLU A 80 -10.71 7.14 -11.35
CA GLU A 80 -10.61 5.82 -10.72
C GLU A 80 -10.73 5.88 -9.18
N LEU A 81 -10.40 7.01 -8.56
CA LEU A 81 -10.57 7.22 -7.12
C LEU A 81 -11.99 7.63 -6.72
N ASP A 82 -12.84 8.04 -7.68
CA ASP A 82 -14.26 8.35 -7.47
C ASP A 82 -15.09 7.07 -7.28
N MET A 83 -14.83 6.41 -6.16
CA MET A 83 -15.46 5.16 -5.77
C MET A 83 -15.55 5.07 -4.24
N PRO A 84 -16.26 4.08 -3.68
CA PRO A 84 -16.23 3.85 -2.25
C PRO A 84 -14.82 3.52 -1.75
N TRP A 85 -14.48 4.06 -0.58
CA TRP A 85 -13.24 3.75 0.13
C TRP A 85 -13.54 2.90 1.35
N ALA A 86 -12.51 2.22 1.83
CA ALA A 86 -12.55 1.37 3.00
C ALA A 86 -11.49 1.82 4.01
N LEU A 87 -11.82 1.63 5.29
CA LEU A 87 -10.83 1.62 6.37
C LEU A 87 -10.37 0.18 6.56
N TYR A 88 -9.07 -0.05 6.41
CA TYR A 88 -8.46 -1.36 6.55
C TYR A 88 -7.63 -1.45 7.83
N HIS A 89 -7.77 -2.54 8.57
CA HIS A 89 -6.82 -2.99 9.58
C HIS A 89 -5.81 -3.91 8.94
N VAL A 90 -4.54 -3.52 8.95
CA VAL A 90 -3.46 -4.24 8.28
C VAL A 90 -2.44 -4.67 9.31
N ARG A 91 -2.18 -5.99 9.35
CA ARG A 91 -1.25 -6.61 10.30
C ARG A 91 -0.26 -7.49 9.55
N ARG A 92 1.02 -7.42 9.93
CA ARG A 92 2.09 -8.25 9.36
C ARG A 92 3.00 -8.80 10.44
N LEU A 93 3.40 -10.06 10.31
CA LEU A 93 4.38 -10.70 11.19
C LEU A 93 5.62 -11.07 10.39
N PHE A 94 6.77 -10.58 10.86
CA PHE A 94 8.08 -10.87 10.31
C PHE A 94 8.76 -11.83 11.27
N LEU A 95 8.61 -13.13 11.03
CA LEU A 95 9.04 -14.18 11.95
C LEU A 95 10.40 -14.77 11.53
N LEU A 96 11.04 -15.43 12.49
CA LEU A 96 12.20 -16.29 12.27
C LEU A 96 11.82 -17.75 12.47
N SER A 97 12.53 -18.67 11.82
CA SER A 97 12.49 -20.10 12.14
C SER A 97 13.25 -20.37 13.44
N ALA A 98 13.18 -21.62 13.93
CA ALA A 98 13.98 -22.04 15.09
C ALA A 98 15.49 -21.88 14.86
N ASP A 99 15.94 -22.05 13.61
CA ASP A 99 17.34 -21.90 13.19
C ASP A 99 17.74 -20.43 12.94
N GLY A 100 16.84 -19.47 13.17
CA GLY A 100 17.10 -18.04 12.98
C GLY A 100 16.87 -17.53 11.54
N GLU A 101 16.43 -18.39 10.62
CA GLU A 101 16.17 -18.02 9.23
C GLU A 101 14.88 -17.21 9.05
N GLN A 102 14.84 -16.32 8.06
CA GLN A 102 13.66 -15.51 7.80
C GLN A 102 12.49 -16.36 7.25
N ARG A 103 11.36 -16.33 7.95
CA ARG A 103 10.12 -16.94 7.45
C ARG A 103 9.40 -15.98 6.49
N PRO A 104 8.55 -16.52 5.58
CA PRO A 104 7.62 -15.70 4.82
C PRO A 104 6.79 -14.81 5.75
N VAL A 105 6.62 -13.54 5.36
CA VAL A 105 5.83 -12.58 6.14
C VAL A 105 4.38 -13.06 6.18
N MET A 106 3.85 -13.24 7.39
CA MET A 106 2.43 -13.53 7.57
C MET A 106 1.62 -12.24 7.54
N ARG A 107 0.42 -12.29 6.98
CA ARG A 107 -0.43 -11.11 6.74
C ARG A 107 -1.85 -11.35 7.20
N SER A 108 -2.44 -10.29 7.74
CA SER A 108 -3.88 -10.15 7.92
C SER A 108 -4.30 -8.77 7.42
N THR A 109 -5.38 -8.72 6.64
CA THR A 109 -6.00 -7.50 6.16
C THR A 109 -7.50 -7.67 6.28
N GLU A 110 -8.12 -6.74 6.99
CA GLU A 110 -9.54 -6.73 7.28
C GLU A 110 -10.10 -5.35 6.95
N ARG A 111 -11.22 -5.32 6.25
CA ARG A 111 -12.01 -4.12 6.05
C ARG A 111 -12.90 -3.88 7.28
N VAL A 112 -12.64 -2.79 7.97
CA VAL A 112 -13.31 -2.41 9.22
C VAL A 112 -14.49 -1.48 8.97
N ASP A 113 -14.42 -0.64 7.94
CA ASP A 113 -15.45 0.35 7.63
C ASP A 113 -15.47 0.68 6.13
N LEU A 114 -16.56 1.30 5.68
CA LEU A 114 -16.78 1.77 4.30
C LEU A 114 -17.34 3.19 4.32
N GLY A 115 -16.90 4.02 3.38
CA GLY A 115 -17.39 5.39 3.28
C GLY A 115 -16.68 6.23 2.22
N SER A 116 -16.88 7.54 2.27
CA SER A 116 -16.10 8.46 1.44
C SER A 116 -14.67 8.60 1.97
N PRO A 117 -13.68 8.89 1.10
CA PRO A 117 -12.29 9.08 1.50
C PRO A 117 -12.14 10.08 2.65
N GLN A 118 -12.82 11.23 2.54
CA GLN A 118 -12.69 12.34 3.49
C GLN A 118 -13.33 12.02 4.83
N GLN A 119 -14.43 11.27 4.87
CA GLN A 119 -15.06 10.85 6.13
C GLN A 119 -14.16 9.86 6.87
N LEU A 120 -13.65 8.85 6.17
CA LEU A 120 -12.77 7.84 6.76
C LEU A 120 -11.45 8.43 7.23
N ALA A 121 -10.84 9.31 6.42
CA ALA A 121 -9.60 9.99 6.78
C ALA A 121 -9.77 10.85 8.04
N ARG A 122 -10.82 11.69 8.08
CA ARG A 122 -11.15 12.50 9.27
C ARG A 122 -11.37 11.65 10.52
N ARG A 123 -12.13 10.54 10.39
CA ARG A 123 -12.37 9.61 11.49
C ARG A 123 -11.06 9.00 12.00
N LEU A 124 -10.22 8.49 11.10
CA LEU A 124 -8.94 7.88 11.45
C LEU A 124 -8.03 8.89 12.14
N LEU A 125 -7.84 10.07 11.56
CA LEU A 125 -6.97 11.11 12.12
C LEU A 125 -7.44 11.59 13.49
N SER A 126 -8.74 11.79 13.69
CA SER A 126 -9.29 12.21 14.99
C SER A 126 -9.07 11.15 16.08
N ILE A 127 -9.22 9.87 15.74
CA ILE A 127 -8.93 8.76 16.66
C ILE A 127 -7.44 8.70 16.96
N SER A 128 -6.58 8.79 15.94
CA SER A 128 -5.13 8.77 16.10
C SER A 128 -4.63 9.89 17.01
N GLU A 129 -5.13 11.11 16.84
CA GLU A 129 -4.80 12.25 17.70
C GLU A 129 -5.20 11.99 19.16
N ARG A 130 -6.43 11.52 19.40
CA ARG A 130 -6.92 11.17 20.75
C ARG A 130 -6.05 10.13 21.43
N HIS A 131 -5.55 9.15 20.67
CA HIS A 131 -4.73 8.05 21.19
C HIS A 131 -3.21 8.30 21.07
N ARG A 132 -2.79 9.49 20.59
CA ARG A 132 -1.38 9.85 20.37
C ARG A 132 -0.63 8.84 19.48
N VAL A 133 -1.32 8.36 18.46
CA VAL A 133 -0.79 7.45 17.45
C VAL A 133 -0.28 8.26 16.26
N GLU A 134 0.92 7.95 15.78
CA GLU A 134 1.46 8.56 14.56
C GLU A 134 0.53 8.28 13.37
N ALA A 135 0.23 9.32 12.59
CA ALA A 135 -0.59 9.22 11.40
C ALA A 135 -0.08 10.12 10.28
N GLU A 136 -0.25 9.68 9.04
CA GLU A 136 -0.04 10.47 7.83
C GLU A 136 -1.36 10.69 7.10
N HIS A 137 -1.40 11.77 6.32
CA HIS A 137 -2.50 12.08 5.41
C HIS A 137 -1.95 12.58 4.08
N ASP A 138 -2.50 12.06 2.99
CA ASP A 138 -2.31 12.55 1.63
C ASP A 138 -3.40 13.59 1.35
N PRO A 139 -3.07 14.89 1.36
CA PRO A 139 -4.06 15.94 1.17
C PRO A 139 -4.55 16.04 -0.27
N VAL A 140 -3.87 15.40 -1.23
CA VAL A 140 -4.22 15.46 -2.65
C VAL A 140 -5.29 14.43 -2.97
N TYR A 141 -5.04 13.17 -2.61
CA TYR A 141 -5.91 12.05 -3.00
C TYR A 141 -6.68 11.41 -1.84
N GLY A 142 -6.42 11.82 -0.59
CA GLY A 142 -7.26 11.51 0.57
C GLY A 142 -6.91 10.26 1.36
N ARG A 143 -5.80 9.55 1.06
CA ARG A 143 -5.28 8.48 1.93
C ARG A 143 -4.96 9.03 3.31
N ALA A 144 -5.39 8.33 4.35
CA ALA A 144 -4.87 8.44 5.70
C ALA A 144 -4.30 7.09 6.15
N ARG A 145 -3.27 7.13 7.00
CA ARG A 145 -2.72 5.94 7.65
C ARG A 145 -2.31 6.26 9.07
N ALA A 146 -2.50 5.32 9.99
CA ALA A 146 -2.06 5.43 11.38
C ALA A 146 -1.36 4.14 11.83
N TRP A 147 -0.27 4.25 12.60
CA TRP A 147 0.54 3.10 13.00
C TRP A 147 0.38 2.77 14.47
N ILE A 148 -0.35 1.69 14.76
CA ILE A 148 -0.43 1.13 16.12
C ILE A 148 0.91 0.52 16.53
N ARG A 149 1.58 -0.13 15.58
CA ARG A 149 2.91 -0.72 15.74
C ARG A 149 3.72 -0.49 14.46
N PRO A 150 4.60 0.52 14.42
CA PRO A 150 5.41 0.80 13.24
C PRO A 150 6.43 -0.30 12.98
N ARG A 151 6.89 -0.40 11.74
CA ARG A 151 7.93 -1.36 11.35
C ARG A 151 9.28 -0.97 11.95
N THR A 152 9.95 -1.93 12.57
CA THR A 152 11.31 -1.82 13.09
C THR A 152 12.29 -2.57 12.21
N GLN A 153 13.60 -2.34 12.39
CA GLN A 153 14.63 -3.05 11.62
C GLN A 153 14.87 -4.50 12.11
N GLY A 154 14.58 -4.81 13.38
CA GLY A 154 14.79 -6.12 13.98
C GLY A 154 13.69 -7.14 13.65
N ARG A 155 14.06 -8.44 13.66
CA ARG A 155 13.13 -9.58 13.64
C ARG A 155 13.40 -10.49 14.85
N PRO A 156 12.38 -11.18 15.39
CA PRO A 156 11.00 -11.19 14.93
C PRO A 156 10.27 -9.88 15.28
N MET A 157 9.30 -9.47 14.46
CA MET A 157 8.53 -8.24 14.74
C MET A 157 7.12 -8.27 14.14
N ALA A 158 6.22 -7.48 14.72
CA ALA A 158 4.85 -7.29 14.24
C ALA A 158 4.66 -5.84 13.78
N GLU A 159 4.08 -5.63 12.60
CA GLU A 159 3.61 -4.34 12.12
C GLU A 159 2.08 -4.32 12.18
N GLU A 160 1.52 -3.23 12.69
CA GLU A 160 0.08 -3.05 12.81
C GLU A 160 -0.29 -1.60 12.48
N LEU A 161 -1.19 -1.41 11.52
CA LEU A 161 -1.62 -0.10 11.06
C LEU A 161 -3.09 -0.11 10.61
N PHE A 162 -3.69 1.06 10.62
CA PHE A 162 -4.96 1.34 9.96
C PHE A 162 -4.71 2.22 8.75
N ALA A 163 -5.38 1.96 7.63
CA ALA A 163 -5.22 2.74 6.40
C ALA A 163 -6.56 2.93 5.68
N THR A 164 -6.79 4.11 5.13
CA THR A 164 -7.85 4.32 4.15
C THR A 164 -7.33 4.02 2.75
N ALA A 165 -8.13 3.36 1.93
CA ALA A 165 -7.80 3.07 0.53
C ALA A 165 -9.07 2.81 -0.30
N PRO A 166 -9.00 2.82 -1.63
CA PRO A 166 -10.09 2.36 -2.49
C PRO A 166 -10.58 0.95 -2.08
N ALA A 167 -11.90 0.75 -2.02
CA ALA A 167 -12.52 -0.48 -1.50
C ALA A 167 -12.45 -1.68 -2.47
N ARG A 168 -11.24 -2.04 -2.90
CA ARG A 168 -10.94 -3.15 -3.84
C ARG A 168 -10.19 -4.31 -3.18
N VAL A 169 -9.67 -4.11 -1.97
CA VAL A 169 -8.92 -5.13 -1.25
C VAL A 169 -9.90 -6.02 -0.49
N ILE A 170 -9.75 -7.32 -0.67
CA ILE A 170 -10.54 -8.35 0.00
C ILE A 170 -9.95 -8.68 1.36
N ASP A 171 -10.82 -9.10 2.28
CA ASP A 171 -10.40 -9.62 3.57
C ASP A 171 -9.58 -10.90 3.36
N LYS A 172 -8.42 -10.96 4.01
CA LYS A 172 -7.53 -12.10 3.92
C LYS A 172 -6.68 -12.21 5.17
N GLN A 173 -6.57 -13.42 5.68
CA GLN A 173 -5.69 -13.75 6.78
C GLN A 173 -4.97 -15.07 6.51
N ASP A 174 -3.66 -15.09 6.75
CA ASP A 174 -2.87 -16.32 6.67
C ASP A 174 -3.28 -17.31 7.78
N LYS A 175 -3.17 -18.60 7.48
CA LYS A 175 -3.48 -19.67 8.43
C LYS A 175 -2.60 -19.53 9.68
N TYR A 176 -3.20 -19.67 10.86
CA TYR A 176 -2.56 -19.55 12.18
C TYR A 176 -2.03 -18.15 12.54
N PHE A 177 -2.42 -17.09 11.81
CA PHE A 177 -1.96 -15.73 12.07
C PHE A 177 -2.13 -15.29 13.54
N GLU A 178 -3.32 -15.46 14.12
CA GLU A 178 -3.56 -15.03 15.52
C GLU A 178 -2.70 -15.82 16.51
N ARG A 179 -2.53 -17.13 16.33
CA ARG A 179 -1.67 -17.94 17.20
C ARG A 179 -0.22 -17.43 17.20
N GLU A 180 0.34 -17.15 16.02
CA GLU A 180 1.71 -16.65 15.90
C GLU A 180 1.83 -15.20 16.40
N ARG A 181 0.79 -14.38 16.18
CA ARG A 181 0.71 -13.02 16.72
C ARG A 181 0.71 -13.04 18.24
N ASP A 182 -0.15 -13.84 18.84
CA ASP A 182 -0.28 -13.94 20.30
C ASP A 182 1.01 -14.47 20.92
N ALA A 183 1.66 -15.46 20.30
CA ALA A 183 2.96 -15.95 20.74
C ALA A 183 4.07 -14.89 20.64
N LEU A 184 4.07 -14.08 19.57
CA LEU A 184 5.05 -13.01 19.39
C LEU A 184 4.83 -11.84 20.36
N ILE A 185 3.57 -11.47 20.62
CA ILE A 185 3.22 -10.32 21.46
C ILE A 185 3.21 -10.68 22.95
N SER A 186 2.89 -11.92 23.31
CA SER A 186 2.81 -12.40 24.71
C SER A 186 4.08 -13.14 25.16
N GLY A 187 4.99 -13.49 24.25
CA GLY A 187 6.19 -14.27 24.54
C GLY A 187 7.39 -13.48 25.10
N PRO A 188 8.40 -14.15 25.66
CA PRO A 188 9.61 -13.54 26.24
C PRO A 188 10.48 -12.72 25.26
N ALA A 189 10.17 -12.72 23.95
CA ALA A 189 10.74 -11.79 22.97
C ALA A 189 10.33 -10.31 23.20
N ALA A 190 9.48 -10.04 24.20
CA ALA A 190 9.16 -8.70 24.69
C ALA A 190 10.28 -8.03 25.50
N GLN A 191 11.41 -8.71 25.78
CA GLN A 191 12.57 -8.08 26.40
C GLN A 191 13.38 -7.30 25.36
N LEU A 192 13.17 -5.98 25.39
CA LEU A 192 14.10 -4.98 24.87
C LEU A 192 15.54 -5.33 25.31
N PRO A 193 16.55 -5.26 24.42
CA PRO A 193 17.93 -5.18 24.88
C PRO A 193 18.10 -3.81 25.56
N LEU A 194 18.01 -3.80 26.89
CA LEU A 194 18.67 -2.78 27.69
C LEU A 194 20.12 -3.22 27.84
N ALA A 195 20.99 -2.59 27.03
CA ALA A 195 22.38 -2.33 27.34
C ALA A 195 22.72 -0.94 26.78
#